data_AF-A0A7V9HIU2-F1
#
_entry.id   AF-A0A7V9HIU2-F1
#
_cell.length_a   1.000
_cell.length_b   1.000
_cell.length_c   1.000
_cell.angle_alpha   90.00
_cell.angle_beta   90.00
_cell.angle_gamma   90.00
#
_symmetry.space_group_name_H-M   'P 1'
#
loop_
_entity.id
_entity.type
_entity.pdbx_description
1 polymer ?
#
loop_
_entity_poly.entity_id
_entity_poly.type
_entity_poly.pdbx_seq_one_letter_code
_entity_poly.pdbx_strand_id
1 'polypeptide(L)'
;MADPIVRFLDAKRDAYVDDLRLLAGQDSSSYDKAGVDAVMDWLEARLTATGFDCARNRQERFGDDLIARRHGRGRGTILLLGHADTVYPTGTAAQRPLTIADGK
;
A
#
# COMPACT_ATOMS: atom_id res chain seq x y z
N MET A 1 -3.12 1.77 31.88
CA MET A 1 -4.13 1.87 30.80
C MET A 1 -3.37 1.92 29.49
N ALA A 2 -3.73 1.11 28.49
CA ALA A 2 -3.05 1.14 27.21
C ALA A 2 -3.21 2.53 26.55
N ASP A 3 -2.17 2.98 25.86
CA ASP A 3 -2.17 4.26 25.13
C ASP A 3 -3.39 4.33 24.17
N PRO A 4 -4.13 5.45 24.12
CA PRO A 4 -5.30 5.57 23.26
C PRO A 4 -5.03 5.25 21.78
N ILE A 5 -3.85 5.56 21.26
CA ILE A 5 -3.42 5.24 19.89
C ILE A 5 -3.23 3.73 19.75
N VAL A 6 -2.57 3.08 20.70
CA VAL A 6 -2.37 1.63 20.68
C VAL A 6 -3.71 0.91 20.64
N ARG A 7 -4.66 1.29 21.51
CA ARG A 7 -6.01 0.72 21.52
C ARG A 7 -6.74 0.93 20.18
N PHE A 8 -6.57 2.09 19.56
CA PHE A 8 -7.16 2.37 18.24
C PHE A 8 -6.56 1.47 17.16
N LEU A 9 -5.24 1.30 17.14
CA LEU A 9 -4.53 0.46 16.17
C LEU A 9 -4.89 -1.03 16.35
N ASP A 10 -4.97 -1.52 17.59
CA ASP A 10 -5.39 -2.90 17.88
C ASP A 10 -6.80 -3.18 17.32
N ALA A 11 -7.73 -2.24 17.46
CA ALA A 11 -9.08 -2.37 16.91
C ALA A 11 -9.12 -2.31 15.37
N LYS A 12 -8.02 -1.98 14.70
CA LYS A 12 -7.88 -1.95 13.23
C LYS A 12 -7.01 -3.07 12.68
N ARG A 13 -6.48 -3.95 13.54
CA ARG A 13 -5.52 -4.98 13.16
C ARG A 13 -6.04 -5.89 12.04
N ASP A 14 -7.27 -6.39 12.15
CA ASP A 14 -7.81 -7.32 11.17
C ASP A 14 -7.94 -6.68 9.79
N ALA A 15 -8.49 -5.45 9.73
CA ALA A 15 -8.58 -4.69 8.49
C ALA A 15 -7.21 -4.40 7.86
N TYR A 16 -6.20 -4.10 8.69
CA TYR A 16 -4.82 -3.91 8.23
C TYR A 16 -4.21 -5.21 7.66
N VAL A 17 -4.46 -6.35 8.30
CA VAL A 17 -4.01 -7.66 7.81
C VAL A 17 -4.71 -8.04 6.51
N ASP A 18 -5.98 -7.70 6.34
CA ASP A 18 -6.71 -7.92 5.08
C ASP A 18 -6.16 -7.08 3.94
N ASP A 19 -5.83 -5.81 4.20
CA ASP A 19 -5.13 -4.95 3.24
C ASP A 19 -3.77 -5.55 2.85
N LEU A 20 -2.99 -5.99 3.84
CA LEU A 20 -1.70 -6.65 3.60
C LEU A 20 -1.85 -7.93 2.79
N ARG A 21 -2.87 -8.75 3.07
CA ARG A 21 -3.14 -9.98 2.31
C ARG A 21 -3.45 -9.67 0.85
N LEU A 22 -4.21 -8.62 0.59
CA LEU A 22 -4.51 -8.17 -0.77
C LEU A 22 -3.25 -7.64 -1.48
N LEU A 23 -2.45 -6.83 -0.82
CA LEU A 23 -1.22 -6.26 -1.41
C LEU A 23 -0.16 -7.34 -1.64
N ALA A 24 0.13 -8.16 -0.64
CA ALA A 24 1.12 -9.24 -0.74
C ALA A 24 0.67 -10.40 -1.64
N GLY A 25 -0.65 -10.50 -1.89
CA GLY A 25 -1.23 -11.45 -2.84
C GLY A 25 -1.11 -11.03 -4.31
N GLN A 26 -0.59 -9.83 -4.58
CA GLN A 26 -0.33 -9.34 -5.93
C GLN A 26 1.17 -9.41 -6.23
N ASP A 27 1.51 -9.88 -7.42
CA ASP A 27 2.88 -9.76 -7.91
C ASP A 27 3.12 -8.32 -8.37
N SER A 28 4.16 -7.69 -7.83
CA SER A 28 4.58 -6.34 -8.21
C SER A 28 6.09 -6.29 -8.46
N SER A 29 6.62 -7.22 -9.26
CA SER A 29 8.05 -7.24 -9.57
C SER A 29 8.52 -5.88 -10.13
N SER A 30 9.72 -5.40 -9.78
CA SER A 30 10.26 -4.13 -10.28
C SER A 30 10.26 -3.99 -11.81
N TYR A 31 10.28 -5.11 -12.54
CA TYR A 31 10.25 -5.14 -14.00
C TYR A 31 8.89 -5.54 -14.59
N ASP A 32 7.90 -5.79 -13.74
CA ASP A 32 6.52 -6.07 -14.12
C ASP A 32 5.68 -4.80 -13.93
N LYS A 33 5.69 -3.94 -14.95
CA LYS A 33 4.93 -2.69 -14.93
C LYS A 33 3.45 -2.90 -14.60
N ALA A 34 2.82 -3.92 -15.19
CA ALA A 34 1.40 -4.17 -14.99
C ALA A 34 1.11 -4.56 -13.53
N GLY A 35 1.98 -5.38 -12.93
CA GLY A 35 1.88 -5.74 -11.52
C GLY A 35 2.03 -4.54 -10.58
N VAL A 36 3.02 -3.68 -10.83
CA VAL A 36 3.21 -2.46 -10.02
C VAL A 36 2.04 -1.48 -10.21
N ASP A 37 1.54 -1.32 -11.44
CA ASP A 37 0.40 -0.44 -11.73
C ASP A 37 -0.88 -0.92 -11.04
N ALA A 38 -1.11 -2.23 -10.94
CA ALA A 38 -2.25 -2.78 -10.18
C ALA A 38 -2.18 -2.45 -8.68
N VAL A 39 -0.99 -2.50 -8.08
CA VAL A 39 -0.81 -2.05 -6.69
C VAL A 39 -1.05 -0.55 -6.55
N MET A 40 -0.58 0.24 -7.52
CA MET A 40 -0.81 1.70 -7.53
C MET A 40 -2.31 2.05 -7.68
N ASP A 41 -3.07 1.29 -8.48
CA ASP A 41 -4.53 1.46 -8.60
C ASP A 41 -5.23 1.24 -7.25
N TRP A 42 -4.84 0.19 -6.53
CA TRP A 42 -5.38 -0.06 -5.20
C TRP A 42 -5.04 1.06 -4.21
N LEU A 43 -3.79 1.54 -4.22
CA LEU A 43 -3.34 2.65 -3.37
C LEU A 43 -4.09 3.94 -3.69
N GLU A 44 -4.27 4.26 -4.97
CA GLU A 44 -5.01 5.44 -5.43
C GLU A 44 -6.45 5.40 -4.97
N ALA A 45 -7.14 4.27 -5.12
CA ALA A 45 -8.51 4.09 -4.64
C ALA A 45 -8.61 4.28 -3.11
N ARG A 46 -7.69 3.69 -2.36
CA ARG A 46 -7.67 3.79 -0.89
C ARG A 46 -7.36 5.21 -0.40
N LEU A 47 -6.37 5.87 -1.00
CA LEU A 47 -5.98 7.23 -0.62
C LEU A 47 -7.09 8.23 -0.98
N THR A 48 -7.69 8.08 -2.16
CA THR A 48 -8.86 8.88 -2.56
C THR A 48 -10.01 8.72 -1.56
N ALA A 49 -10.35 7.47 -1.19
CA ALA A 49 -11.41 7.18 -0.22
C ALA A 49 -11.14 7.77 1.18
N THR A 50 -9.87 8.04 1.53
CA THR A 50 -9.48 8.66 2.81
C THR A 50 -9.30 10.18 2.72
N GLY A 51 -9.64 10.78 1.58
CA GLY A 51 -9.68 12.22 1.37
C GLY A 51 -8.37 12.83 0.90
N PHE A 52 -7.51 12.05 0.25
CA PHE A 52 -6.37 12.59 -0.51
C PHE A 52 -6.80 12.94 -1.93
N ASP A 53 -6.18 13.98 -2.48
CA ASP A 53 -6.16 14.28 -3.91
C ASP A 53 -4.99 13.52 -4.53
N CYS A 54 -5.30 12.63 -5.48
CA CYS A 54 -4.35 11.71 -6.08
C CYS A 54 -4.05 12.10 -7.53
N ALA A 55 -2.78 12.02 -7.89
CA ALA A 55 -2.30 12.22 -9.26
C ALA A 55 -1.34 11.10 -9.64
N ARG A 56 -1.59 10.50 -10.81
CA ARG A 56 -0.77 9.46 -11.42
C ARG A 56 0.25 10.07 -12.38
N ASN A 57 1.52 9.77 -12.18
CA ASN A 57 2.58 10.07 -13.15
C ASN A 57 2.89 8.80 -13.95
N ARG A 58 2.41 8.75 -15.19
CA ARG A 58 2.54 7.56 -16.03
C ARG A 58 3.98 7.35 -16.50
N GLN A 59 4.47 6.14 -16.35
CA GLN A 59 5.82 5.74 -16.76
C GLN A 59 5.76 4.80 -17.96
N GLU A 60 6.73 4.89 -18.87
CA GLU A 60 6.75 4.03 -20.07
C GLU A 60 7.19 2.60 -19.75
N ARG A 61 8.25 2.45 -18.95
CA ARG A 61 8.93 1.17 -18.74
C ARG A 61 8.65 0.52 -17.38
N PHE A 62 8.49 1.31 -16.33
CA PHE A 62 8.29 0.84 -14.96
C PHE A 62 6.90 1.21 -14.48
N GLY A 63 6.54 0.74 -13.27
CA GLY A 63 5.29 1.13 -12.63
C GLY A 63 5.15 2.65 -12.51
N ASP A 64 3.92 3.13 -12.57
CA ASP A 64 3.58 4.54 -12.42
C ASP A 64 3.91 5.06 -11.02
N ASP A 65 4.24 6.34 -10.92
CA ASP A 65 4.33 6.99 -9.61
C ASP A 65 2.95 7.49 -9.18
N LEU A 66 2.62 7.34 -7.90
CA LEU A 66 1.42 7.90 -7.29
C LEU A 66 1.79 9.03 -6.34
N ILE A 67 1.23 10.22 -6.58
CA ILE A 67 1.36 11.35 -5.67
C ILE A 67 0.01 11.64 -5.02
N ALA A 68 -0.07 11.50 -3.71
CA ALA A 68 -1.27 11.78 -2.93
C ALA A 68 -1.03 13.00 -2.02
N ARG A 69 -1.92 13.98 -2.06
CA ARG A 69 -1.84 15.23 -1.29
C ARG A 69 -3.07 15.41 -0.44
N ARG A 70 -2.88 15.89 0.78
CA ARG A 70 -3.98 16.29 1.67
C ARG A 70 -3.58 17.49 2.52
N HIS A 71 -4.45 18.48 2.60
CA HIS A 71 -4.26 19.64 3.46
C HIS A 71 -4.89 19.41 4.84
N GLY A 72 -4.05 19.48 5.87
CA GLY A 72 -4.48 19.54 7.26
C GLY A 72 -4.73 20.98 7.74
N ARG A 73 -5.02 21.14 9.04
CA ARG A 73 -5.18 22.46 9.68
C ARG A 73 -3.89 22.97 10.38
N GLY A 74 -2.83 22.18 10.32
CA GLY A 74 -1.55 22.51 10.94
C GLY A 74 -0.66 23.38 10.06
N ARG A 75 0.52 23.72 10.58
CA ARG A 75 1.53 24.54 9.86
C ARG A 75 2.70 23.73 9.30
N GLY A 76 2.78 22.44 9.64
CA GLY A 76 3.86 21.56 9.20
C GLY A 76 3.54 20.89 7.86
N THR A 77 4.59 20.56 7.11
CA THR A 77 4.51 19.76 5.89
C THR A 77 5.17 18.42 6.17
N ILE A 78 4.47 17.32 5.88
CA ILE A 78 4.97 15.95 6.06
C ILE A 78 5.06 15.31 4.68
N LEU A 79 6.20 14.68 4.39
CA LEU A 79 6.37 13.81 3.22
C LEU A 79 6.48 12.36 3.71
N LEU A 80 5.60 11.51 3.20
CA LEU A 80 5.71 10.06 3.33
C LEU A 80 6.13 9.52 1.96
N LEU A 81 7.20 8.73 1.92
CA LEU A 81 7.74 8.13 0.70
C LEU A 81 7.84 6.62 0.87
N GLY A 82 7.43 5.88 -0.14
CA GLY A 82 7.53 4.42 -0.21
C GLY A 82 7.54 3.96 -1.67
N HIS A 83 7.79 2.68 -1.88
CA HIS A 83 7.75 2.03 -3.19
C HIS A 83 6.80 0.83 -3.14
N ALA A 84 6.16 0.51 -4.27
CA ALA A 84 5.16 -0.55 -4.36
C ALA A 84 5.71 -1.84 -5.00
N ASP A 85 6.83 -1.73 -5.69
CA ASP A 85 7.47 -2.84 -6.37
C ASP A 85 8.26 -3.73 -5.41
N THR A 86 8.51 -4.96 -5.83
CA THR A 86 9.27 -5.95 -5.08
C THR A 86 10.33 -6.59 -5.96
N VAL A 87 11.30 -7.21 -5.30
CA VAL A 87 12.36 -7.99 -5.97
C VAL A 87 11.89 -9.38 -6.42
N TYR A 88 10.66 -9.77 -6.11
CA TYR A 88 10.16 -11.11 -6.38
C TYR A 88 9.71 -11.24 -7.85
N PRO A 89 10.00 -12.36 -8.53
CA PRO A 89 9.49 -12.62 -9.87
C PRO A 89 7.96 -12.78 -9.88
N THR A 90 7.32 -12.44 -10.99
CA THR A 90 5.88 -12.70 -11.21
C THR A 90 5.56 -14.20 -11.01
N GLY A 91 4.44 -14.49 -10.36
CA GLY A 91 4.02 -15.81 -9.90
C GLY A 91 4.45 -16.15 -8.46
N THR A 92 5.24 -15.31 -7.80
CA THR A 92 5.69 -15.58 -6.42
C THR A 92 4.54 -15.51 -5.43
N ALA A 93 3.63 -14.54 -5.58
CA ALA A 93 2.49 -14.36 -4.67
C ALA A 93 1.61 -15.63 -4.61
N ALA A 94 1.40 -16.30 -5.75
CA ALA A 94 0.66 -17.55 -5.82
C ALA A 94 1.40 -18.73 -5.16
N GLN A 95 2.73 -18.77 -5.25
CA GLN A 95 3.56 -19.82 -4.65
C GLN A 95 3.75 -19.63 -3.14
N ARG A 96 3.72 -18.38 -2.68
CA ARG A 96 3.99 -17.98 -1.29
C ARG A 96 2.88 -17.07 -0.76
N PRO A 97 1.63 -17.56 -0.69
CA PRO A 97 0.51 -16.74 -0.24
C PRO A 97 0.72 -16.31 1.21
N LEU A 98 0.25 -15.11 1.55
CA LEU A 98 0.28 -14.63 2.94
C LEU A 98 -0.46 -15.62 3.85
N THR A 99 0.29 -16.20 4.76
CA THR A 99 -0.17 -17.20 5.73
C THR A 99 0.12 -16.67 7.13
N ILE A 100 -0.85 -16.80 8.04
CA ILE A 100 -0.67 -16.47 9.44
C ILE A 100 -0.34 -17.76 10.17
N ALA A 101 0.80 -17.82 10.83
CA ALA A 101 1.25 -18.96 11.63
C ALA A 101 1.70 -18.48 13.01
N ASP A 102 1.31 -19.20 14.06
CA ASP A 102 1.67 -18.85 15.46
C ASP A 102 1.32 -17.40 15.86
N GLY A 103 0.24 -16.85 15.28
CA GLY A 103 -0.23 -15.49 15.54
C GLY A 103 0.55 -14.38 14.84
N LYS A 104 1.43 -14.73 13.89
CA LYS A 104 2.25 -13.82 13.07
C LYS A 104 2.06 -14.05 11.58
#